data_AF-A0A966KP87-F1
#
_entry.id   AF-A0A966KP87-F1
#
_cell.length_a   1.000
_cell.length_b   1.000
_cell.length_c   1.000
_cell.angle_alpha   90.00
_cell.angle_beta   90.00
_cell.angle_gamma   90.00
#
_symmetry.space_group_name_H-M   'P 1'
#
loop_
_entity.id
_entity.type
_entity.pdbx_description
1 polymer ?
#
loop_
_entity_poly.entity_id
_entity_poly.type
_entity_poly.pdbx_seq_one_letter_code
_entity_poly.pdbx_strand_id
1 'polypeptide(L)'
;MRFAVAKQQGLDETKVAQIDDGHAQSDLPDRLKLALAFADAFFAAGGPPPVELQDALVAEFGDEALVEMAIGLALFHGVAKLLITLGCEPEQMDITELRTPGS
;
A
#
# COMPACT_ATOMS: atom_id res chain seq x y z
N MET A 1 -10.43 -4.09 -2.12
CA MET A 1 -10.40 -4.55 -0.71
C MET A 1 -10.18 -3.35 0.22
N ARG A 2 -10.90 -3.29 1.34
CA ARG A 2 -10.69 -2.34 2.44
C ARG A 2 -10.65 -3.10 3.75
N PHE A 3 -9.67 -2.83 4.61
CA PHE A 3 -9.70 -3.35 5.97
C PHE A 3 -10.61 -2.48 6.84
N ALA A 4 -11.45 -3.11 7.66
CA ALA A 4 -12.39 -2.41 8.54
C ALA A 4 -11.66 -1.44 9.49
N VAL A 5 -10.50 -1.84 10.03
CA VAL A 5 -9.69 -0.98 10.91
C VAL A 5 -9.14 0.23 10.15
N ALA A 6 -8.75 0.09 8.88
CA ALA A 6 -8.29 1.23 8.09
C ALA A 6 -9.38 2.29 7.93
N LYS A 7 -10.63 1.87 7.71
CA LYS A 7 -11.78 2.79 7.67
C LYS A 7 -12.03 3.45 9.02
N GLN A 8 -11.95 2.70 10.12
CA GLN A 8 -12.08 3.23 11.49
C GLN A 8 -10.99 4.26 11.81
N GLN A 9 -9.79 4.09 11.25
CA GLN A 9 -8.67 5.02 11.36
C GLN A 9 -8.74 6.18 10.35
N GLY A 10 -9.84 6.32 9.62
CA GLY A 10 -10.11 7.47 8.76
C GLY A 10 -9.66 7.31 7.31
N LEU A 11 -9.42 6.10 6.82
CA LEU A 11 -9.33 5.83 5.39
C LEU A 11 -10.74 5.87 4.79
N ASP A 12 -11.05 6.94 4.06
CA ASP A 12 -12.29 7.09 3.30
C ASP A 12 -12.01 7.06 1.79
N GLU A 13 -13.07 6.96 0.98
CA GLU A 13 -12.93 6.87 -0.46
C GLU A 13 -12.45 8.18 -1.10
N THR A 14 -12.59 9.32 -0.42
CA THR A 14 -12.02 10.60 -0.87
C THR A 14 -10.49 10.58 -0.83
N LYS A 15 -9.91 9.96 0.20
CA LYS A 15 -8.45 9.73 0.27
C LYS A 15 -8.02 8.66 -0.72
N VAL A 16 -8.78 7.58 -0.85
CA VAL A 16 -8.42 6.51 -1.81
C VAL A 16 -8.41 7.03 -3.24
N ALA A 17 -9.34 7.92 -3.62
CA ALA A 17 -9.38 8.56 -4.93
C ALA A 17 -8.14 9.41 -5.25
N GLN A 18 -7.32 9.75 -4.25
CA GLN A 18 -6.06 10.48 -4.42
C GLN A 18 -4.85 9.57 -4.59
N ILE A 19 -5.02 8.24 -4.45
CA ILE A 19 -3.97 7.25 -4.69
C ILE A 19 -3.96 6.92 -6.18
N ASP A 20 -3.38 7.84 -6.95
CA ASP A 20 -3.23 7.75 -8.41
C ASP A 20 -1.90 8.41 -8.84
N ASP A 21 -1.64 8.42 -10.14
CA ASP A 21 -0.55 9.18 -10.76
C ASP A 21 -0.66 10.65 -10.33
N GLY A 22 0.34 11.13 -9.58
CA GLY A 22 0.33 12.49 -9.01
C GLY A 22 -0.12 12.59 -7.55
N HIS A 23 -0.26 11.45 -6.83
CA HIS A 23 -0.57 11.45 -5.39
C HIS A 23 0.39 12.32 -4.55
N ALA A 24 1.62 12.56 -5.02
CA ALA A 24 2.59 13.44 -4.37
C ALA A 24 2.05 14.87 -4.17
N GLN A 25 1.28 15.39 -5.13
CA GLN A 25 0.67 16.73 -5.10
C GLN A 25 -0.74 16.75 -4.48
N SER A 26 -1.24 15.61 -4.00
CA SER A 26 -2.57 15.50 -3.39
C SER A 26 -2.62 16.01 -1.94
N ASP A 27 -3.83 16.03 -1.36
CA ASP A 27 -4.08 16.35 0.05
C ASP A 27 -3.91 15.12 0.98
N LEU A 28 -3.32 14.03 0.48
CA LEU A 28 -3.00 12.87 1.32
C LEU A 28 -2.05 13.29 2.47
N PRO A 29 -2.31 12.80 3.70
CA PRO A 29 -1.38 12.96 4.80
C PRO A 29 0.03 12.45 4.45
N ASP A 30 1.06 13.12 4.95
CA ASP A 30 2.46 12.78 4.66
C ASP A 30 2.79 11.32 5.00
N ARG A 31 2.23 10.79 6.10
CA ARG A 31 2.32 9.37 6.45
C ARG A 31 1.84 8.45 5.33
N LEU A 32 0.72 8.76 4.66
CA LEU A 32 0.22 7.94 3.55
C LEU A 32 1.07 8.08 2.29
N LYS A 33 1.56 9.29 1.99
CA LYS A 33 2.49 9.51 0.88
C LYS A 33 3.80 8.74 1.08
N LEU A 34 4.30 8.69 2.31
CA LEU A 34 5.49 7.93 2.66
C LEU A 34 5.27 6.41 2.51
N ALA A 35 4.09 5.91 2.90
CA ALA A 35 3.72 4.51 2.65
C ALA A 35 3.63 4.17 1.14
N LEU A 36 3.16 5.12 0.31
CA LEU A 36 3.14 4.96 -1.15
C LEU A 36 4.56 4.97 -1.73
N ALA A 37 5.44 5.86 -1.26
CA ALA A 37 6.84 5.87 -1.67
C ALA A 37 7.56 4.55 -1.34
N PHE A 38 7.22 3.90 -0.22
CA PHE A 38 7.69 2.54 0.09
C PHE A 38 7.18 1.50 -0.90
N ALA A 39 5.88 1.54 -1.24
CA ALA A 39 5.30 0.64 -2.24
C ALA A 39 5.96 0.82 -3.62
N ASP A 40 6.19 2.06 -4.05
CA ASP A 40 6.86 2.38 -5.31
C ASP A 40 8.29 1.80 -5.33
N ALA A 41 9.06 1.99 -4.25
CA ALA A 41 10.40 1.42 -4.13
C ALA A 41 10.38 -0.12 -4.16
N PHE A 42 9.38 -0.75 -3.53
CA PHE A 42 9.19 -2.20 -3.55
C PHE A 42 8.92 -2.73 -4.98
N PHE A 43 8.14 -2.00 -5.78
CA PHE A 43 7.75 -2.43 -7.12
C PHE A 43 8.74 -2.06 -8.23
N ALA A 44 9.50 -0.98 -8.08
CA ALA A 44 10.41 -0.47 -9.11
C ALA A 44 11.55 -1.43 -9.48
N ALA A 45 11.80 -2.47 -8.67
CA ALA A 45 12.86 -3.46 -8.87
C ALA A 45 14.27 -2.86 -9.06
N GLY A 46 14.48 -1.61 -8.59
CA GLY A 46 15.72 -0.84 -8.76
C GLY A 46 16.75 -1.02 -7.65
N GLY A 47 16.54 -1.96 -6.73
CA GLY A 47 17.32 -2.11 -5.52
C GLY A 47 16.70 -1.37 -4.32
N PRO A 48 17.42 -1.26 -3.20
CA PRO A 48 16.91 -0.60 -2.00
C PRO A 48 16.66 0.90 -2.23
N PRO A 49 15.67 1.50 -1.56
CA PRO A 49 15.41 2.94 -1.65
C PRO A 49 16.61 3.77 -1.15
N PRO A 50 16.69 5.07 -1.52
CA PRO A 50 17.70 5.98 -0.98
C PRO A 50 17.72 5.98 0.55
N VAL A 51 18.88 6.21 1.15
CA VAL A 51 19.07 6.18 2.62
C VAL A 51 18.13 7.16 3.32
N GLU A 52 17.91 8.33 2.72
CA GLU A 52 17.02 9.36 3.25
C GLU A 52 15.57 8.88 3.33
N LEU A 53 15.13 8.08 2.35
CA LEU A 53 13.81 7.47 2.36
C LEU A 53 13.73 6.33 3.38
N GLN A 54 14.80 5.53 3.52
CA GLN A 54 14.87 4.49 4.56
C GLN A 54 14.75 5.09 5.96
N ASP A 55 15.51 6.14 6.26
CA ASP A 55 15.48 6.81 7.56
C ASP A 55 14.10 7.41 7.86
N ALA A 56 13.46 8.04 6.87
CA ALA A 56 12.10 8.57 7.02
C ALA A 56 11.09 7.46 7.29
N LEU A 57 11.19 6.33 6.60
CA LEU A 57 10.32 5.17 6.78
C LEU A 57 10.46 4.57 8.18
N VAL A 58 11.70 4.37 8.64
CA VAL A 58 11.97 3.84 9.98
C VAL A 58 11.48 4.80 11.05
N ALA A 59 11.66 6.10 10.87
CA ALA A 59 11.20 7.11 11.82
C ALA A 59 9.66 7.16 11.95
N GLU A 60 8.91 7.02 10.86
CA GLU A 60 7.45 7.11 10.87
C GLU A 60 6.75 5.80 11.28
N PHE A 61 7.27 4.65 10.85
CA PHE A 61 6.61 3.36 10.98
C PHE A 61 7.30 2.40 11.96
N GLY A 62 8.61 2.48 12.09
CA GLY A 62 9.43 1.48 12.78
C GLY A 62 9.56 0.18 12.00
N ASP A 63 10.51 -0.65 12.41
CA ASP A 63 10.92 -1.86 11.66
C ASP A 63 9.78 -2.89 11.56
N GLU A 64 9.06 -3.15 12.64
CA GLU A 64 7.98 -4.15 12.69
C GLU A 64 6.86 -3.84 11.69
N ALA A 65 6.40 -2.58 11.65
CA ALA A 65 5.36 -2.15 10.73
C ALA A 65 5.85 -2.19 9.27
N LEU A 66 7.11 -1.84 9.01
CA LEU A 66 7.68 -1.94 7.66
C LEU A 66 7.75 -3.39 7.17
N VAL A 67 8.07 -4.34 8.06
CA VAL A 67 8.03 -5.78 7.75
C VAL A 67 6.61 -6.22 7.40
N GLU A 68 5.61 -5.83 8.20
CA GLU A 68 4.21 -6.15 7.90
C GLU A 68 3.74 -5.55 6.56
N MET A 69 4.09 -4.29 6.30
CA MET A 69 3.81 -3.64 5.02
C MET A 69 4.46 -4.36 3.85
N ALA A 70 5.73 -4.77 3.98
CA ALA A 70 6.45 -5.51 2.94
C ALA A 70 5.80 -6.87 2.65
N ILE A 71 5.38 -7.61 3.69
CA ILE A 71 4.66 -8.88 3.55
C ILE A 71 3.33 -8.67 2.83
N GLY A 72 2.58 -7.63 3.22
CA GLY A 72 1.34 -7.25 2.55
C GLY A 72 1.56 -7.01 1.05
N LEU A 73 2.53 -6.17 0.69
CA LEU A 73 2.87 -5.89 -0.70
C LEU A 73 3.27 -7.15 -1.46
N ALA A 74 4.13 -8.00 -0.88
CA ALA A 74 4.58 -9.24 -1.50
C ALA A 74 3.43 -10.21 -1.81
N LEU A 75 2.50 -10.38 -0.86
CA LEU A 75 1.32 -11.25 -1.02
C LEU A 75 0.40 -10.73 -2.12
N PHE A 76 0.06 -9.44 -2.10
CA PHE A 76 -0.80 -8.84 -3.12
C PHE A 76 -0.17 -8.91 -4.51
N HIS A 77 1.14 -8.61 -4.62
CA HIS A 77 1.86 -8.68 -5.90
C HIS A 77 1.92 -10.08 -6.48
N GLY A 78 2.22 -11.07 -5.63
CA GLY A 78 2.29 -12.47 -6.04
C GLY A 78 0.95 -12.96 -6.58
N VAL A 79 -0.14 -12.69 -5.86
CA VAL A 79 -1.49 -13.07 -6.28
C VAL A 79 -1.93 -12.32 -7.54
N ALA A 80 -1.61 -11.02 -7.66
CA ALA A 80 -1.90 -10.25 -8.86
C ALA A 80 -1.26 -10.88 -10.11
N LYS A 81 0.01 -11.29 -10.03
CA LYS A 81 0.69 -11.98 -11.14
C LYS A 81 0.06 -13.33 -11.49
N LEU A 82 -0.46 -14.07 -10.51
CA LEU A 82 -1.17 -15.32 -10.76
C LEU A 82 -2.47 -15.07 -11.52
N LEU A 83 -3.26 -14.07 -11.11
CA LEU A 83 -4.50 -13.70 -11.80
C LEU A 83 -4.22 -13.30 -13.24
N ILE A 84 -3.18 -12.48 -13.46
CA ILE A 84 -2.75 -12.05 -14.79
C ILE A 84 -2.38 -13.25 -15.67
N THR A 85 -1.51 -14.13 -15.15
CA THR A 85 -1.02 -15.29 -15.91
C THR A 85 -2.13 -16.28 -16.26
N LEU A 86 -3.15 -16.39 -15.42
CA LEU A 86 -4.29 -17.29 -15.62
C LEU A 86 -5.42 -16.66 -16.46
N GLY A 87 -5.32 -15.37 -16.82
CA GLY A 87 -6.42 -14.65 -17.47
C GLY A 87 -7.66 -14.51 -16.57
N CYS A 88 -7.45 -14.48 -15.25
CA CYS A 88 -8.51 -14.34 -14.24
C CYS A 88 -8.55 -12.93 -13.64
N GLU A 89 -8.03 -11.93 -14.36
CA GLU A 89 -8.13 -10.52 -13.97
C GLU A 89 -9.61 -10.11 -13.99
N PRO A 90 -10.14 -9.56 -12.88
CA PRO A 90 -11.51 -9.07 -12.87
C PRO A 90 -11.61 -7.75 -13.66
N GLU A 91 -12.69 -7.58 -14.44
CA GLU A 91 -12.97 -6.31 -15.13
C GLU A 91 -13.19 -5.15 -14.14
N GLN A 92 -13.75 -5.46 -12.96
CA GLN A 92 -13.96 -4.53 -11.86
C GLN A 92 -13.65 -5.21 -10.52
N MET A 93 -13.03 -4.45 -9.63
CA MET A 93 -12.74 -4.88 -8.27
C MET A 93 -13.80 -4.31 -7.32
N ASP A 94 -14.83 -5.09 -7.02
CA ASP A 94 -15.84 -4.70 -6.03
C ASP A 94 -15.19 -4.37 -4.67
N ILE A 95 -15.76 -3.38 -3.97
CA ILE A 95 -15.29 -3.00 -2.64
C ILE A 95 -15.72 -4.08 -1.65
N THR A 96 -14.79 -4.99 -1.34
CA THR A 96 -14.95 -5.92 -0.22
C THR A 96 -14.33 -5.34 1.04
N GLU A 97 -15.16 -5.17 2.09
CA GLU A 97 -14.69 -4.89 3.44
C GLU A 97 -14.29 -6.19 4.15
N LEU A 98 -13.07 -6.24 4.65
CA LEU A 98 -12.55 -7.37 5.40
C LEU A 98 -12.25 -6.98 6.84
N ARG A 99 -12.43 -7.94 7.75
CA ARG A 99 -11.86 -7.80 9.09
C ARG A 99 -10.35 -7.79 8.99
N THR A 100 -9.71 -6.94 9.78
CA THR A 100 -8.25 -6.94 9.87
C THR A 100 -7.82 -8.23 10.57
N PRO A 101 -6.93 -9.04 9.97
CA PRO A 101 -6.41 -10.22 10.64
C PRO A 101 -5.73 -9.82 11.96
N GLY A 102 -6.04 -10.52 13.05
CA GLY A 102 -5.42 -10.27 14.36
C GLY A 102 -5.98 -9.08 15.16
N SER A 103 -7.01 -8.37 14.67
CA SER A 103 -7.73 -7.32 15.40
C SER A 103 -9.04 -7.80 16.02
#